data_AF-A0AAE2YFX0-F1
#
_entry.id   AF-A0AAE2YFX0-F1
#
_cell.length_a   1.000
_cell.length_b   1.000
_cell.length_c   1.000
_cell.angle_alpha   90.00
_cell.angle_beta   90.00
_cell.angle_gamma   90.00
#
_symmetry.space_group_name_H-M   'P 1'
#
loop_
_entity.id
_entity.type
_entity.pdbx_description
1 polymer ?
#
loop_
_entity_poly.entity_id
_entity_poly.type
_entity_poly.pdbx_seq_one_letter_code
_entity_poly.pdbx_strand_id
1 'polypeptide(L)' 'MAGGEFERVMLQARREITEHIIHEALSRRVRDPATEIFLRRISEDEFRHYSFWRSLTSRG' A
#
# COMPACT_ATOMS: atom_id res chain seq x y z
N MET A 1 -8.49 3.09 -26.71
CA MET A 1 -8.99 3.63 -25.43
C MET A 1 -8.41 2.89 -24.20
N ALA A 2 -7.16 2.45 -24.22
CA ALA A 2 -6.58 1.63 -23.13
C ALA A 2 -5.79 2.42 -22.06
N GLY A 3 -5.59 3.74 -22.23
CA GLY A 3 -4.73 4.54 -21.32
C GLY A 3 -5.34 4.81 -19.94
N GLY A 4 -6.64 5.13 -19.88
CA GLY A 4 -7.25 5.67 -18.66
C GLY A 4 -7.48 4.66 -17.53
N GLU A 5 -7.57 3.36 -17.82
CA GLU A 5 -7.71 2.32 -16.78
C GLU A 5 -6.34 1.90 -16.24
N PHE A 6 -5.34 1.77 -17.13
CA PHE A 6 -3.97 1.47 -16.74
C PHE A 6 -3.38 2.54 -15.82
N GLU A 7 -3.60 3.82 -16.16
CA GLU A 7 -3.19 4.96 -15.32
C GLU A 7 -3.83 4.94 -13.94
N ARG A 8 -5.11 4.52 -13.83
CA ARG A 8 -5.80 4.38 -12.54
C ARG A 8 -5.20 3.27 -11.69
N VAL A 9 -4.87 2.12 -12.29
CA VAL A 9 -4.21 1.02 -11.58
C VAL A 9 -2.84 1.44 -11.07
N MET A 10 -2.05 2.16 -11.90
CA MET A 10 -0.76 2.71 -11.49
C MET A 10 -0.89 3.75 -10.37
N LEU A 11 -1.90 4.61 -10.44
CA LEU A 11 -2.19 5.58 -9.39
C LEU A 11 -2.57 4.86 -8.08
N GLN A 12 -3.39 3.81 -8.15
CA GLN A 12 -3.76 3.03 -6.97
C GLN A 12 -2.53 2.35 -6.36
N ALA A 13 -1.68 1.71 -7.16
CA ALA A 13 -0.43 1.11 -6.68
C ALA A 13 0.44 2.13 -5.93
N ARG A 14 0.57 3.36 -6.45
CA ARG A 14 1.31 4.45 -5.80
C ARG A 14 0.69 4.89 -4.47
N ARG A 15 -0.63 4.85 -4.34
CA ARG A 15 -1.32 5.16 -3.08
C ARG A 15 -1.03 4.10 -2.04
N GLU A 16 -1.21 2.81 -2.38
CA GLU A 16 -0.99 1.69 -1.45
C GLU A 16 0.45 1.67 -0.90
N ILE A 17 1.47 1.91 -1.73
CA ILE A 17 2.86 1.98 -1.23
C ILE A 17 3.12 3.21 -0.34
N THR A 18 2.41 4.31 -0.58
CA THR A 18 2.49 5.52 0.27
C THR A 18 1.83 5.25 1.62
N GLU A 19 0.64 4.65 1.62
CA GLU A 19 -0.08 4.28 2.83
C GLU A 19 0.72 3.26 3.65
N HIS A 20 1.35 2.26 3.00
CA HIS A 20 2.23 1.28 3.66
C HIS A 20 3.31 1.97 4.51
N ILE A 21 3.99 2.96 3.92
CA ILE A 21 5.05 3.74 4.58
C ILE A 21 4.48 4.57 5.74
N ILE A 22 3.30 5.17 5.56
CA ILE A 22 2.65 5.98 6.59
C ILE A 22 2.25 5.11 7.78
N HIS A 23 1.58 3.98 7.56
CA HIS A 23 1.13 3.10 8.63
C HIS A 23 2.30 2.43 9.35
N GLU A 24 3.38 2.07 8.65
CA GLU A 24 4.61 1.58 9.28
C GLU A 24 5.26 2.68 10.14
N ALA A 25 5.33 3.90 9.62
CA ALA A 25 5.89 5.03 10.36
C ALA A 25 5.06 5.38 11.59
N LEU A 26 3.73 5.24 11.52
CA LEU A 26 2.82 5.43 12.66
C LEU A 26 2.95 4.31 13.68
N SER A 27 3.01 3.04 13.26
CA SER A 27 3.14 1.90 14.17
C SER A 27 4.37 2.03 15.07
N ARG A 28 5.48 2.56 14.53
CA ARG A 28 6.72 2.82 15.29
C ARG A 28 6.64 3.98 16.28
N ARG A 29 5.61 4.83 16.20
CA ARG A 29 5.46 6.06 17.02
C ARG A 29 4.37 5.94 18.08
N VAL A 30 3.41 5.04 17.91
CA VAL A 30 2.35 4.83 18.90
C VAL A 30 2.90 4.09 20.12
N ARG A 31 2.38 4.42 21.31
CA ARG A 31 2.80 3.78 22.57
C ARG A 31 1.94 2.58 22.95
N ASP A 32 0.71 2.57 22.46
CA ASP A 32 -0.25 1.50 22.73
C ASP A 32 0.08 0.26 21.87
N PRO A 33 0.41 -0.90 22.48
CA PRO A 33 0.82 -2.08 21.72
C PRO A 33 -0.28 -2.64 20.80
N ALA A 34 -1.55 -2.51 21.18
CA ALA A 34 -2.65 -2.96 20.33
C ALA A 34 -2.75 -2.12 19.05
N THR A 35 -2.61 -0.80 19.18
CA THR A 35 -2.57 0.15 18.07
C THR A 35 -1.33 -0.08 17.20
N GLU A 36 -0.17 -0.35 17.78
CA GLU A 36 1.05 -0.69 17.02
C GLU A 36 0.82 -1.92 16.13
N ILE A 37 0.30 -3.01 16.72
CA ILE A 37 0.03 -4.26 16.01
C ILE A 37 -1.00 -4.04 14.91
N PHE A 38 -2.04 -3.26 15.18
CA PHE A 38 -3.09 -2.94 14.21
C PHE A 38 -2.53 -2.15 13.02
N LEU A 39 -1.78 -1.07 13.27
CA LEU A 39 -1.16 -0.27 12.23
C LEU A 39 -0.14 -1.07 11.40
N ARG A 40 0.63 -1.94 12.05
CA ARG A 40 1.55 -2.84 11.35
C ARG A 40 0.83 -3.79 10.42
N ARG A 41 -0.32 -4.35 10.83
CA ARG A 41 -1.15 -5.20 9.95
C ARG A 41 -1.69 -4.44 8.74
N ILE A 42 -2.18 -3.21 8.94
CA ILE A 42 -2.62 -2.34 7.84
C ILE A 42 -1.48 -2.10 6.85
N SER A 43 -0.31 -1.72 7.37
CA SER A 43 0.89 -1.53 6.54
C SER A 43 1.25 -2.78 5.74
N GLU A 44 1.19 -3.97 6.34
CA GLU A 44 1.43 -5.24 5.65
C GLU A 44 0.38 -5.54 4.56
N ASP A 45 -0.89 -5.21 4.79
CA ASP A 45 -1.98 -5.35 3.81
C ASP A 45 -1.79 -4.43 2.59
N GLU A 46 -1.47 -3.16 2.81
CA GLU A 46 -1.22 -2.18 1.75
C GLU A 46 -0.01 -2.59 0.89
N PHE A 47 1.03 -3.16 1.50
CA PHE A 47 2.15 -3.71 0.75
C PHE A 47 1.75 -4.91 -0.12
N ARG A 48 0.87 -5.78 0.38
CA ARG A 48 0.29 -6.87 -0.41
C ARG A 48 -0.53 -6.33 -1.59
N HIS A 49 -1.36 -5.32 -1.37
CA HIS A 49 -2.14 -4.68 -2.44
C HIS A 49 -1.24 -4.03 -3.48
N TYR A 50 -0.24 -3.24 -3.07
CA TYR A 50 0.75 -2.68 -3.97
C TYR A 50 1.41 -3.77 -4.83
N SER A 51 1.85 -4.86 -4.19
CA SER A 51 2.50 -5.98 -4.88
C SER A 51 1.57 -6.62 -5.92
N PHE A 52 0.29 -6.77 -5.59
CA PHE A 52 -0.73 -7.25 -6.51
C PHE A 52 -0.91 -6.29 -7.70
N TRP A 53 -1.13 -5.00 -7.46
CA TRP A 53 -1.30 -4.01 -8.55
C TRP A 53 -0.05 -3.88 -9.42
N ARG A 54 1.14 -3.97 -8.82
CA ARG A 54 2.41 -4.00 -9.53
C ARG A 54 2.49 -5.21 -10.46
N SER A 55 2.06 -6.39 -10.01
CA SER A 55 2.06 -7.60 -10.83
C SER A 55 1.19 -7.48 -12.09
N LEU A 56 0.09 -6.72 -12.00
CA LEU A 56 -0.82 -6.47 -13.12
C LEU A 56 -0.29 -5.43 -14.12
N THR A 57 0.59 -4.54 -13.66
CA THR A 57 1.14 -3.44 -14.46
C THR A 57 2.53 -3.76 -15.02
N SER A 58 3.22 -4.75 -14.47
CA SER A 58 4.42 -5.35 -15.06
C SER A 58 4.06 -6.32 -16.18
N ARG A 59 3.67 -5.78 -17.35
CA ARG A 59 3.74 -6.49 -18.63
C ARG A 59 4.71 -5.75 -19.54
N GLY A 60 5.90 -6.32 -19.75
CA GLY A 60 6.89 -5.88 -20.75
C GLY A 60 7.82 -4.79 -20.28
#